data_AF-A0AAU9AM41-F1
#
_entry.id   AF-A0AAU9AM41-F1
#
_cell.length_a   1.000
_cell.length_b   1.000
_cell.length_c   1.000
_cell.angle_alpha   90.00
_cell.angle_beta   90.00
_cell.angle_gamma   90.00
#
_symmetry.space_group_name_H-M   'P 1'
#
loop_
_entity.id
_entity.type
_entity.pdbx_description
1 polymer ?
#
loop_
_entity_poly.entity_id
_entity_poly.type
_entity_poly.pdbx_seq_one_letter_code
_entity_poly.pdbx_strand_id
1 'polypeptide(L)'
;MSASDAPNAERAPGEAPRADGDRSEPRQGPLPLEDAVREIGDAGREGLSAALDTGRALRGLLIADLALARSALGRALMWVAVAIVFGASSWLLLMAALIALLQGVLGWSWLASMSTAAGLSLVVTAIGAWQALRYFEYTRLAATRRQLRRMGLGHDDDDDREIDARQPKEAR
;
A
#
# COMPACT_ATOMS: atom_id res chain seq x y z
N MET A 1 -17.21 -14.16 -82.45
CA MET A 1 -16.83 -14.60 -81.09
C MET A 1 -17.47 -15.96 -80.84
N SER A 2 -16.64 -16.91 -80.39
CA SER A 2 -16.80 -18.36 -80.23
C SER A 2 -18.19 -18.85 -79.74
N ALA A 3 -18.79 -19.93 -80.27
CA ALA A 3 -18.37 -21.35 -80.24
C ALA A 3 -18.18 -21.85 -78.80
N SER A 4 -18.71 -22.95 -78.27
CA SER A 4 -19.54 -24.06 -78.74
C SER A 4 -19.94 -24.88 -77.49
N ASP A 5 -20.92 -25.78 -77.65
CA ASP A 5 -21.04 -27.08 -76.97
C ASP A 5 -21.39 -27.18 -75.47
N ALA A 6 -22.65 -27.55 -75.24
CA ALA A 6 -23.03 -28.64 -74.30
C ALA A 6 -22.40 -29.98 -74.81
N PRO A 7 -22.37 -31.14 -74.09
CA PRO A 7 -23.36 -31.61 -73.10
C PRO A 7 -22.82 -32.60 -72.02
N ASN A 8 -23.74 -33.22 -71.26
CA ASN A 8 -23.63 -34.58 -70.70
C ASN A 8 -22.53 -34.80 -69.61
N ALA A 9 -22.57 -35.72 -68.65
CA ALA A 9 -23.38 -36.89 -68.37
C ALA A 9 -23.16 -37.13 -66.84
N GLU A 10 -24.19 -37.46 -66.06
CA GLU A 10 -24.44 -38.85 -65.64
C GLU A 10 -23.45 -39.37 -64.57
N ARG A 11 -23.92 -39.44 -63.31
CA ARG A 11 -23.92 -40.69 -62.51
C ARG A 11 -24.55 -40.47 -61.14
N ALA A 12 -25.59 -41.27 -60.88
CA ALA A 12 -26.12 -41.57 -59.56
C ALA A 12 -25.27 -42.70 -58.89
N PRO A 13 -25.82 -43.43 -57.90
CA PRO A 13 -25.54 -43.38 -56.47
C PRO A 13 -24.58 -44.49 -55.98
N GLY A 14 -24.02 -44.38 -54.77
CA GLY A 14 -23.14 -45.41 -54.21
C GLY A 14 -23.17 -45.50 -52.69
N GLU A 15 -23.82 -46.56 -52.20
CA GLU A 15 -23.59 -47.40 -51.02
C GLU A 15 -22.75 -46.91 -49.80
N ALA A 16 -23.25 -47.28 -48.61
CA ALA A 16 -22.79 -46.99 -47.24
C ALA A 16 -21.43 -47.62 -46.83
N PRO A 17 -20.86 -47.34 -45.62
CA PRO A 17 -21.30 -48.07 -44.42
C PRO A 17 -21.29 -47.27 -43.10
N ARG A 18 -22.11 -47.78 -42.15
CA ARG A 18 -22.25 -47.36 -40.75
C ARG A 18 -20.90 -47.38 -40.02
N ALA A 19 -20.67 -46.37 -39.18
CA ALA A 19 -19.77 -46.47 -38.04
C ALA A 19 -20.55 -46.11 -36.78
N ASP A 20 -20.67 -47.14 -35.95
CA ASP A 20 -21.13 -47.18 -34.58
C ASP A 20 -20.55 -46.02 -33.76
N GLY A 21 -21.45 -45.14 -33.29
CA GLY A 21 -21.12 -44.08 -32.35
C GLY A 21 -21.85 -44.38 -31.06
N ASP A 22 -21.25 -45.29 -30.28
CA ASP A 22 -21.60 -45.52 -28.88
C ASP A 22 -21.67 -44.17 -28.16
N ARG A 23 -22.89 -43.65 -28.03
CA ARG A 23 -23.17 -42.44 -27.25
C ARG A 23 -23.24 -42.86 -25.80
N SER A 24 -22.09 -43.23 -25.26
CA SER A 24 -21.84 -43.31 -23.83
C SER A 24 -21.93 -41.90 -23.26
N GLU A 25 -23.15 -41.46 -22.93
CA GLU A 25 -23.36 -40.27 -22.11
C GLU A 25 -22.69 -40.51 -20.75
N PRO A 26 -21.73 -39.68 -20.32
CA PRO A 26 -21.13 -39.86 -19.01
C PRO A 26 -22.19 -39.55 -17.95
N ARG A 27 -22.63 -40.62 -17.30
CA ARG A 27 -23.53 -40.62 -16.15
C ARG A 27 -23.00 -39.63 -15.11
N GLN A 28 -23.72 -38.52 -14.93
CA GLN A 28 -23.52 -37.60 -13.82
C GLN A 28 -23.94 -38.30 -12.51
N GLY A 29 -23.09 -39.20 -12.03
CA GLY A 29 -23.06 -39.59 -10.62
C GLY A 29 -22.29 -38.54 -9.82
N PRO A 30 -22.46 -38.50 -8.48
CA PRO A 30 -21.64 -37.66 -7.62
C PRO A 30 -20.16 -37.87 -7.97
N LEU A 31 -19.44 -36.78 -8.24
CA LEU A 31 -18.02 -36.83 -8.57
C LEU A 31 -17.28 -37.67 -7.50
N PRO A 32 -16.37 -38.57 -7.90
CA PRO A 32 -15.45 -39.23 -6.98
C PRO A 32 -14.81 -38.20 -6.05
N LEU A 33 -14.62 -38.52 -4.77
CA LEU A 33 -14.04 -37.56 -3.81
C LEU A 33 -12.68 -37.02 -4.27
N GLU A 34 -11.88 -37.80 -5.00
CA GLU A 34 -10.64 -37.30 -5.61
C GLU A 34 -10.87 -36.14 -6.57
N ASP A 35 -11.92 -36.19 -7.40
CA ASP A 35 -12.23 -35.15 -8.38
C ASP A 35 -12.78 -33.88 -7.69
N ALA A 36 -13.59 -34.05 -6.65
CA ALA A 36 -14.08 -32.93 -5.83
C ALA A 36 -12.92 -32.23 -5.07
N VAL A 37 -11.95 -32.98 -4.55
CA VAL A 37 -10.75 -32.41 -3.91
C VAL A 37 -9.88 -31.67 -4.93
N ARG A 38 -9.77 -32.18 -6.15
CA ARG A 38 -9.02 -31.55 -7.24
C ARG A 38 -9.68 -30.24 -7.68
N GLU A 39 -11.00 -30.25 -7.85
CA GLU A 39 -11.81 -29.09 -8.19
C GLU A 39 -11.74 -27.99 -7.11
N ILE A 40 -11.79 -28.36 -5.82
CA ILE A 40 -11.59 -27.42 -4.71
C ILE A 40 -10.17 -26.84 -4.72
N GLY A 41 -9.16 -27.66 -5.05
CA GLY A 41 -7.77 -27.21 -5.17
C GLY A 41 -7.57 -26.22 -6.32
N ASP A 42 -8.18 -26.49 -7.47
CA ASP A 42 -8.12 -25.63 -8.65
C ASP A 42 -8.90 -24.32 -8.43
N ALA A 43 -10.10 -24.39 -7.84
CA ALA A 43 -10.85 -23.21 -7.42
C ALA A 43 -10.11 -22.37 -6.36
N GLY A 44 -9.38 -23.01 -5.46
CA GLY A 44 -8.51 -22.33 -4.49
C GLY A 44 -7.33 -21.62 -5.14
N ARG A 45 -6.72 -22.23 -6.17
CA ARG A 45 -5.65 -21.61 -6.95
C ARG A 45 -6.17 -20.42 -7.77
N GLU A 46 -7.36 -20.55 -8.36
CA GLU A 46 -8.03 -19.46 -9.05
C GLU A 46 -8.41 -18.30 -8.13
N GLY A 47 -8.90 -18.60 -6.93
CA GLY A 47 -9.18 -17.59 -5.90
C GLY A 47 -7.92 -16.86 -5.44
N LEU A 48 -6.80 -17.58 -5.30
CA LEU A 48 -5.50 -17.00 -4.96
C LEU A 48 -4.98 -16.11 -6.08
N SER A 49 -5.07 -16.54 -7.35
CA SER A 49 -4.68 -15.68 -8.48
C SER A 49 -5.55 -14.44 -8.58
N ALA A 50 -6.87 -14.57 -8.38
CA ALA A 50 -7.79 -13.43 -8.38
C ALA A 50 -7.49 -12.45 -7.23
N ALA A 51 -7.10 -12.94 -6.06
CA ALA A 51 -6.66 -12.10 -4.95
C ALA A 51 -5.35 -11.36 -5.26
N LEU A 52 -4.39 -12.03 -5.90
CA LEU A 52 -3.14 -11.41 -6.35
C LEU A 52 -3.39 -10.32 -7.41
N ASP A 53 -4.31 -10.56 -8.34
CA ASP A 53 -4.68 -9.60 -9.37
C ASP A 53 -5.41 -8.39 -8.78
N THR A 54 -6.30 -8.62 -7.82
CA THR A 54 -6.96 -7.55 -7.04
C THR A 54 -5.92 -6.72 -6.28
N GLY A 55 -4.94 -7.37 -5.65
CA GLY A 55 -3.84 -6.69 -4.97
C GLY A 55 -2.97 -5.84 -5.92
N ARG A 56 -2.69 -6.36 -7.13
CA ARG A 56 -1.96 -5.62 -8.16
C ARG A 56 -2.74 -4.42 -8.67
N ALA A 57 -4.06 -4.54 -8.85
CA ALA A 57 -4.94 -3.43 -9.23
C ALA A 57 -5.00 -2.34 -8.15
N LEU A 58 -5.17 -2.73 -6.87
CA LEU A 58 -5.13 -1.82 -5.73
C LEU A 58 -3.79 -1.07 -5.64
N ARG A 59 -2.67 -1.77 -5.87
CA ARG A 59 -1.35 -1.14 -5.93
C ARG A 59 -1.25 -0.11 -7.06
N GLY A 60 -1.83 -0.40 -8.22
CA GLY A 60 -1.90 0.53 -9.35
C GLY A 60 -2.66 1.81 -9.00
N LEU A 61 -3.81 1.68 -8.35
CA LEU A 61 -4.61 2.82 -7.88
C LEU A 61 -3.85 3.67 -6.84
N LEU A 62 -3.20 3.02 -5.87
CA LEU A 62 -2.37 3.68 -4.86
C LEU A 62 -1.21 4.49 -5.46
N ILE A 63 -0.53 3.93 -6.48
CA ILE A 63 0.53 4.63 -7.20
C ILE A 63 -0.06 5.80 -8.00
N ALA A 64 -1.23 5.65 -8.59
CA ALA A 64 -1.94 6.71 -9.30
C ALA A 64 -2.36 7.86 -8.36
N ASP A 65 -2.89 7.55 -7.18
CA ASP A 65 -3.25 8.53 -6.16
C ASP A 65 -2.01 9.28 -5.63
N LEU A 66 -0.90 8.56 -5.41
CA LEU A 66 0.37 9.19 -5.04
C LEU A 66 0.92 10.09 -6.17
N ALA A 67 0.76 9.70 -7.43
CA ALA A 67 1.17 10.49 -8.58
C ALA A 67 0.33 11.78 -8.70
N LEU A 68 -0.99 11.68 -8.49
CA LEU A 68 -1.89 12.84 -8.43
C LEU A 68 -1.53 13.76 -7.25
N ALA A 69 -1.34 13.19 -6.06
CA ALA A 69 -0.99 13.93 -4.85
C ALA A 69 0.36 14.66 -4.98
N ARG A 70 1.38 14.03 -5.59
CA ARG A 70 2.72 14.61 -5.73
C ARG A 70 2.73 15.96 -6.45
N SER A 71 1.85 16.13 -7.44
CA SER A 71 1.77 17.37 -8.24
C SER A 71 1.25 18.58 -7.43
N ALA A 72 0.32 18.35 -6.51
CA ALA A 72 -0.23 19.37 -5.62
C ALA A 72 0.62 19.54 -4.34
N LEU A 73 1.21 18.45 -3.83
CA LEU A 73 1.97 18.43 -2.60
C LEU A 73 3.19 19.36 -2.64
N GLY A 74 3.91 19.40 -3.77
CA GLY A 74 5.09 20.26 -3.90
C GLY A 74 4.75 21.75 -3.76
N ARG A 75 3.68 22.19 -4.42
CA ARG A 75 3.17 23.58 -4.31
C ARG A 75 2.58 23.85 -2.93
N ALA A 76 1.83 22.91 -2.37
CA ALA A 76 1.29 23.02 -1.03
C ALA A 76 2.41 23.18 0.02
N LEU A 77 3.49 22.41 -0.09
CA LEU A 77 4.63 22.47 0.84
C LEU A 77 5.34 23.83 0.77
N MET A 78 5.47 24.41 -0.42
CA MET A 78 5.97 25.78 -0.59
C MET A 78 5.08 26.80 0.14
N TRP A 79 3.77 26.73 -0.06
CA TRP A 79 2.83 27.64 0.63
C TRP A 79 2.80 27.41 2.14
N VAL A 80 2.93 26.16 2.61
CA VAL A 80 3.06 25.83 4.03
C VAL A 80 4.33 26.44 4.61
N ALA A 81 5.47 26.34 3.92
CA ALA A 81 6.71 26.96 4.36
C ALA A 81 6.57 28.49 4.47
N VAL A 82 5.97 29.13 3.46
CA VAL A 82 5.66 30.57 3.48
C VAL A 82 4.76 30.90 4.67
N ALA A 83 3.68 30.16 4.88
CA ALA A 83 2.75 30.36 5.99
C ALA A 83 3.43 30.20 7.36
N ILE A 84 4.36 29.25 7.51
CA ILE A 84 5.13 29.07 8.76
C ILE A 84 6.03 30.28 9.02
N VAL A 85 6.79 30.74 8.02
CA VAL A 85 7.70 31.89 8.17
C VAL A 85 6.93 33.16 8.51
N PHE A 86 5.88 33.47 7.74
CA PHE A 86 5.05 34.65 8.01
C PHE A 86 4.26 34.52 9.31
N GLY A 87 3.77 33.33 9.65
CA GLY A 87 3.08 33.07 10.92
C GLY A 87 3.99 33.29 12.12
N ALA A 88 5.20 32.75 12.08
CA ALA A 88 6.21 32.97 13.12
C ALA A 88 6.58 34.45 13.23
N SER A 89 6.78 35.12 12.10
CA SER A 89 7.15 36.55 12.05
C SER A 89 6.02 37.43 12.63
N SER A 90 4.77 37.16 12.24
CA SER A 90 3.59 37.84 12.75
C SER A 90 3.41 37.61 14.25
N TRP A 91 3.69 36.40 14.75
CA TRP A 91 3.63 36.10 16.18
C TRP A 91 4.62 36.96 17.00
N LEU A 92 5.85 37.11 16.52
CA LEU A 92 6.84 37.97 17.18
C LEU A 92 6.39 39.43 17.20
N LEU A 93 5.85 39.93 16.09
CA LEU A 93 5.28 41.28 16.02
C LEU A 93 4.07 41.44 16.95
N LEU A 94 3.22 40.41 17.06
CA LEU A 94 2.08 40.41 17.97
C LEU A 94 2.53 40.46 19.43
N MET A 95 3.56 39.71 19.82
CA MET A 95 4.13 39.78 21.17
C MET A 95 4.74 41.15 21.46
N ALA A 96 5.49 41.71 20.50
CA ALA A 96 6.04 43.07 20.63
C ALA A 96 4.93 44.11 20.78
N ALA A 97 3.88 44.02 19.97
CA ALA A 97 2.71 44.89 20.07
C ALA A 97 1.97 44.72 21.41
N LEU A 98 1.82 43.48 21.89
CA LEU A 98 1.23 43.19 23.20
C LEU A 98 2.04 43.85 24.32
N ILE A 99 3.37 43.72 24.31
CA ILE A 99 4.26 44.35 25.30
C ILE A 99 4.12 45.88 25.23
N ALA A 100 4.15 46.46 24.04
CA ALA A 100 3.98 47.90 23.85
C ALA A 100 2.62 48.39 24.34
N LEU A 101 1.55 47.61 24.14
CA LEU A 101 0.20 47.95 24.58
C LEU A 101 0.05 47.85 26.11
N LEU A 102 0.65 46.83 26.75
CA LEU A 102 0.69 46.71 28.20
C LEU A 102 1.48 47.88 28.85
N GLN A 103 2.57 48.31 28.21
CA GLN A 103 3.32 49.49 28.65
C GLN A 103 2.53 50.78 28.45
N GLY A 104 1.92 50.97 27.28
CA GLY A 104 1.25 52.21 26.90
C GLY A 104 -0.10 52.44 27.57
N VAL A 105 -0.91 51.39 27.76
CA VAL A 105 -2.29 51.53 28.27
C VAL A 105 -2.37 51.23 29.77
N LEU A 106 -1.65 50.22 30.25
CA LEU A 106 -1.73 49.77 31.64
C LEU A 106 -0.58 50.32 32.52
N GLY A 107 0.42 50.97 31.91
CA GLY A 107 1.59 51.50 32.65
C GLY A 107 2.41 50.40 33.33
N TRP A 108 2.32 49.16 32.86
CA TRP A 108 3.00 48.03 33.48
C TRP A 108 4.52 48.15 33.38
N SER A 109 5.21 47.62 34.40
CA SER A 109 6.67 47.58 34.38
C SER A 109 7.18 46.73 33.21
N TRP A 110 8.39 47.04 32.76
CA TRP A 110 9.03 46.36 31.64
C TRP A 110 9.13 44.85 31.88
N LEU A 111 9.49 44.44 33.11
CA LEU A 111 9.52 43.04 33.51
C LEU A 111 8.15 42.39 33.49
N ALA A 112 7.11 43.02 34.04
CA ALA A 112 5.77 42.43 34.09
C ALA A 112 5.21 42.14 32.68
N SER A 113 5.45 43.06 31.74
CA SER A 113 5.02 42.91 30.34
C SER A 113 5.78 41.77 29.64
N MET A 114 7.11 41.71 29.81
CA MET A 114 7.95 40.64 29.26
C MET A 114 7.60 39.27 29.86
N SER A 115 7.41 39.19 31.19
CA SER A 115 7.02 37.95 31.88
C SER A 115 5.65 37.46 31.43
N THR A 116 4.71 38.36 31.13
CA THR A 116 3.38 37.99 30.63
C THR A 116 3.46 37.43 29.22
N ALA A 117 4.20 38.07 28.31
CA ALA A 117 4.42 37.57 26.95
C ALA A 117 5.17 36.22 26.95
N ALA A 118 6.17 36.07 27.82
CA ALA A 118 6.90 34.82 28.01
C ALA A 118 5.99 33.72 28.56
N GLY A 119 5.17 34.03 29.57
CA GLY A 119 4.19 33.10 30.14
C GLY A 119 3.20 32.60 29.09
N LEU A 120 2.64 33.50 28.28
CA LEU A 120 1.73 33.13 27.20
C LEU A 120 2.43 32.22 26.17
N SER A 121 3.67 32.54 25.81
CA SER A 121 4.45 31.73 24.88
C SER A 121 4.71 30.32 25.43
N LEU A 122 5.05 30.20 26.71
CA LEU A 122 5.25 28.91 27.36
C LEU A 122 3.97 28.06 27.38
N VAL A 123 2.80 28.67 27.62
CA VAL A 123 1.51 27.97 27.56
C VAL A 123 1.25 27.43 26.16
N VAL A 124 1.43 28.25 25.12
CA VAL A 124 1.25 27.82 23.73
C VAL A 124 2.24 26.70 23.37
N THR A 125 3.50 26.83 23.78
CA THR A 125 4.51 25.78 23.58
C THR A 125 4.15 24.48 24.30
N ALA A 126 3.67 24.54 25.54
CA ALA A 126 3.26 23.36 26.29
C ALA A 126 2.07 22.65 25.63
N ILE A 127 1.08 23.40 25.15
CA ILE A 127 -0.06 22.85 24.40
C ILE A 127 0.43 22.21 23.10
N GLY A 128 1.32 22.87 22.36
CA GLY A 128 1.90 22.33 21.13
C GLY A 128 2.66 21.03 21.36
N ALA A 129 3.50 20.99 22.40
CA ALA A 129 4.25 19.79 22.80
C ALA A 129 3.30 18.65 23.21
N TRP A 130 2.28 18.95 24.02
CA TRP A 130 1.26 17.97 24.42
C TRP A 130 0.51 17.41 23.21
N GLN A 131 0.09 18.27 22.29
CA GLN A 131 -0.61 17.87 21.08
C GLN A 131 0.29 16.99 20.18
N ALA A 132 1.58 17.32 20.06
CA ALA A 132 2.54 16.52 19.32
C ALA A 132 2.72 15.13 19.93
N LEU A 133 2.90 15.04 21.26
CA LEU A 133 3.01 13.77 21.97
C LEU A 133 1.75 12.91 21.79
N ARG A 134 0.56 13.52 21.88
CA ARG A 134 -0.70 12.81 21.66
C ARG A 134 -0.88 12.35 20.20
N TYR A 135 -0.37 13.10 19.22
CA TYR A 135 -0.34 12.66 17.83
C TYR A 135 0.62 11.48 17.59
N PHE A 136 1.76 11.47 18.29
CA PHE A 136 2.70 10.35 18.28
C PHE A 136 2.09 9.06 18.86
N GLU A 137 1.15 9.18 19.81
CA GLU A 137 0.41 8.02 20.32
C GLU A 137 -0.44 7.37 19.23
N TYR A 138 -1.07 8.16 18.35
CA TYR A 138 -1.86 7.62 17.22
C TYR A 138 -1.00 7.01 16.10
N THR A 139 0.24 7.47 15.95
CA THR A 139 1.18 6.93 14.95
C THR A 139 2.04 5.79 15.48
N ARG A 140 1.96 5.48 16.79
CA ARG A 140 2.57 4.27 17.34
C ARG A 140 1.80 3.07 16.80
N LEU A 141 2.30 2.50 15.70
CA LEU A 141 1.86 1.24 15.09
C LEU A 141 2.10 0.06 16.06
N ALA A 142 1.54 0.09 17.26
CA ALA A 142 1.69 -0.96 18.26
C ALA A 142 1.07 -2.28 17.76
N ALA A 143 0.00 -2.18 16.95
CA ALA A 143 -0.59 -3.31 16.25
C ALA A 143 0.34 -3.86 15.15
N THR A 144 0.87 -3.01 14.27
CA THR A 144 1.77 -3.45 13.19
C THR A 144 3.11 -3.95 13.72
N ARG A 145 3.63 -3.39 14.82
CA ARG A 145 4.85 -3.87 15.49
C ARG A 145 4.65 -5.23 16.15
N ARG A 146 3.46 -5.50 16.70
CA ARG A 146 3.07 -6.84 17.16
C ARG A 146 2.85 -7.80 16.00
N GLN A 147 2.32 -7.34 14.87
CA GLN A 147 2.09 -8.16 13.67
C GLN A 147 3.38 -8.48 12.90
N LEU A 148 4.33 -7.54 12.78
CA LEU A 148 5.66 -7.75 12.22
C LEU A 148 6.47 -8.75 13.06
N ARG A 149 6.41 -8.63 14.41
CA ARG A 149 7.02 -9.61 15.30
C ARG A 149 6.38 -10.99 15.22
N ARG A 150 5.08 -11.09 14.89
CA ARG A 150 4.40 -12.37 14.63
C ARG A 150 4.72 -12.96 13.24
N MET A 151 5.12 -12.13 12.28
CA MET A 151 5.51 -12.55 10.92
C MET A 151 6.99 -12.94 10.78
N GLY A 152 7.76 -13.00 11.88
CA GLY A 152 9.15 -13.51 11.87
C GLY A 152 10.19 -12.57 11.25
N LEU A 153 9.80 -11.38 10.79
CA LEU A 153 10.73 -10.36 10.30
C LEU A 153 11.48 -9.74 11.49
N GLY A 154 12.62 -10.32 11.86
CA GLY A 154 13.47 -9.85 12.96
C GLY A 154 14.32 -10.91 13.65
N HIS A 155 14.33 -12.16 13.18
CA HIS A 155 15.41 -13.09 13.48
C HIS A 155 16.38 -13.01 12.30
N ASP A 156 17.41 -12.17 12.43
CA ASP A 156 18.60 -12.35 11.61
C ASP A 156 19.17 -13.73 11.98
N ASP A 157 19.29 -14.59 10.97
CA ASP A 157 19.94 -15.89 11.04
C ASP A 157 21.41 -15.69 11.45
N ASP A 158 21.70 -15.76 12.76
CA ASP A 158 23.06 -15.79 13.31
C ASP A 158 23.48 -17.20 13.78
N ASP A 159 22.71 -18.24 13.44
CA ASP A 159 22.95 -19.61 13.93
C ASP A 159 23.67 -20.57 12.97
N ASP A 160 24.03 -20.17 11.73
CA ASP A 160 24.64 -21.09 10.75
C ASP A 160 26.09 -20.75 10.35
N ARG A 161 26.98 -20.59 11.33
CA ARG A 161 28.44 -20.79 11.14
C ARG A 161 29.07 -21.62 12.26
N GLU A 162 28.41 -22.71 12.66
CA GLU A 162 29.02 -23.82 13.40
C GLU A 162 29.25 -25.04 12.50
N ILE A 163 29.80 -24.86 11.28
CA ILE A 163 30.35 -25.98 10.50
C ILE A 163 31.58 -25.46 9.75
N ASP A 164 32.76 -25.69 10.32
CA ASP A 164 33.98 -26.19 9.63
C ASP A 164 35.27 -25.80 10.39
N ALA A 165 35.44 -26.35 11.59
CA ALA A 165 36.73 -26.28 12.29
C ALA A 165 37.00 -27.57 13.10
N ARG A 166 36.75 -28.75 12.50
CA ARG A 166 37.33 -30.00 12.98
C ARG A 166 38.20 -30.66 11.91
N GLN A 167 39.51 -30.44 12.09
CA GLN A 167 40.67 -31.31 11.78
C GLN A 167 41.20 -31.41 10.33
N PRO A 168 42.49 -31.79 10.09
CA PRO A 168 43.60 -32.09 11.01
C PRO A 168 44.91 -31.30 10.70
N LYS A 169 45.83 -31.19 11.68
CA LYS A 169 47.25 -30.85 11.40
C LYS A 169 48.14 -32.00 11.86
N GLU A 170 48.56 -32.82 10.90
CA GLU A 170 49.77 -33.63 10.96
C GLU A 170 50.64 -33.31 9.73
N ALA A 171 51.95 -33.56 9.89
CA ALA A 171 53.05 -33.41 8.94
C ALA A 171 53.68 -32.01 8.80
N ARG A 172 54.66 -31.71 9.67
CA ARG A 172 56.07 -31.62 9.23
C ARG A 172 57.04 -31.76 10.39
#